data_AF-A0A967Z9T1-F1
#
_entry.id   AF-A0A967Z9T1-F1
#
_cell.length_a   1.000
_cell.length_b   1.000
_cell.length_c   1.000
_cell.angle_alpha   90.00
_cell.angle_beta   90.00
_cell.angle_gamma   90.00
#
_symmetry.space_group_name_H-M   'P 1'
#
loop_
_entity.id
_entity.type
_entity.pdbx_description
1 polymer ?
#
loop_
_entity_poly.entity_id
_entity_poly.type
_entity_poly.pdbx_seq_one_letter_code
_entity_poly.pdbx_strand_id
1 'polypeptide(L)' 'MTDYERRSSYTREELLEHGETEAFGPGNARLPLPNMLMFDRITHIDDTGGKFSKGEIRAELDIEPGL' A
#
# COMPACT_ATOMS: atom_id res chain seq x y z
N MET A 1 -8.25 21.22 -2.10
CA MET A 1 -8.04 20.12 -1.15
C MET A 1 -8.89 18.97 -1.68
N THR A 2 -8.29 18.09 -2.46
CA THR A 2 -9.00 16.92 -2.98
C THR A 2 -9.24 15.99 -1.80
N ASP A 3 -10.51 15.70 -1.47
CA ASP A 3 -10.85 14.65 -0.51
C ASP A 3 -10.30 13.34 -1.06
N TYR A 4 -9.17 12.88 -0.51
CA TYR A 4 -8.66 11.56 -0.81
C TYR A 4 -9.49 10.57 0.01
N GLU A 5 -10.45 9.94 -0.65
CA GLU A 5 -11.27 8.91 -0.02
C GLU A 5 -10.37 7.76 0.44
N ARG A 6 -10.41 7.44 1.73
CA ARG A 6 -9.58 6.35 2.28
C ARG A 6 -10.08 5.03 1.71
N ARG A 7 -9.25 4.40 0.88
CA ARG A 7 -9.51 3.07 0.34
C ARG A 7 -9.09 2.00 1.34
N SER A 8 -9.87 0.93 1.42
CA SER A 8 -9.59 -0.23 2.27
C SER A 8 -8.80 -1.34 1.56
N SER A 9 -8.43 -1.16 0.29
CA SER A 9 -7.60 -2.09 -0.50
C SER A 9 -6.86 -1.35 -1.61
N TYR A 10 -5.72 -1.90 -2.05
CA TYR A 10 -4.87 -1.33 -3.11
C TYR A 10 -4.31 -2.43 -4.02
N THR A 11 -4.33 -2.19 -5.33
CA THR A 11 -3.74 -3.10 -6.34
C THR A 11 -2.24 -2.84 -6.54
N ARG A 12 -1.56 -3.72 -7.26
CA ARG A 12 -0.11 -3.59 -7.54
C ARG A 12 0.21 -2.28 -8.24
N GLU A 13 -0.57 -1.90 -9.23
CA GLU A 13 -0.39 -0.67 -10.02
C GLU A 13 -0.52 0.55 -9.11
N GLU A 14 -1.51 0.57 -8.23
CA GLU A 14 -1.72 1.67 -7.29
C GLU A 14 -0.56 1.77 -6.29
N LEU A 15 -0.04 0.63 -5.80
CA LEU A 15 1.13 0.61 -4.92
C LEU A 15 2.40 1.12 -5.62
N LEU A 16 2.56 0.86 -6.92
CA LEU A 16 3.65 1.42 -7.71
C LEU A 16 3.50 2.93 -7.86
N GLU A 17 2.28 3.42 -8.13
CA GLU A 17 1.99 4.86 -8.14
C GLU A 17 2.37 5.51 -6.79
N HIS A 18 2.10 4.85 -5.66
CA HIS A 18 2.52 5.32 -4.33
C HIS A 18 4.04 5.36 -4.12
N GLY A 19 4.82 4.59 -4.89
CA GLY A 19 6.28 4.67 -4.89
C GLY A 19 6.84 5.78 -5.77
N GLU A 20 6.09 6.18 -6.80
CA GLU A 20 6.49 7.23 -7.73
C GLU A 20 6.46 8.63 -7.09
N THR A 21 7.43 9.45 -7.51
CA THR A 21 7.74 10.76 -6.91
C THR A 21 6.57 11.74 -6.90
N GLU A 22 5.63 11.60 -7.83
CA GLU A 22 4.61 12.59 -8.18
C GLU A 22 3.24 12.31 -7.53
N ALA A 23 2.93 11.08 -7.11
CA ALA A 23 1.55 10.69 -6.79
C ALA A 23 0.98 11.36 -5.52
N PHE A 24 1.83 11.73 -4.56
CA PHE A 24 1.39 12.32 -3.29
C PHE A 24 2.06 13.67 -2.97
N GLY A 25 2.80 14.28 -3.89
CA GLY A 25 3.47 15.54 -3.63
C GLY A 25 4.66 15.44 -2.64
N PRO A 26 5.43 16.52 -2.48
CA PRO A 26 6.66 16.50 -1.69
C PRO A 26 6.36 16.32 -0.19
N GLY A 27 7.08 15.40 0.45
CA GLY A 27 7.02 15.17 1.91
C GLY A 27 6.05 14.09 2.38
N ASN A 28 5.27 13.50 1.47
CA ASN A 28 4.39 12.37 1.81
C ASN A 28 5.13 11.03 1.78
N ALA A 29 4.58 10.05 2.52
CA ALA A 29 5.13 8.71 2.58
C ALA A 29 5.14 8.06 1.20
N ARG A 30 6.20 7.31 0.90
CA ARG A 30 6.37 6.57 -0.35
C ARG A 30 6.68 5.12 -0.06
N LEU A 31 6.14 4.26 -0.91
CA LEU A 31 6.54 2.87 -0.91
C LEU A 31 7.91 2.73 -1.60
N PRO A 32 8.73 1.76 -1.20
CA PRO A 32 9.88 1.37 -2.01
C PRO A 32 9.39 0.91 -3.39
N LEU A 33 10.12 1.25 -4.44
CA LEU A 33 9.93 0.66 -5.76
C LEU A 33 10.60 -0.73 -5.84
N PRO A 34 10.22 -1.58 -6.80
CA PRO A 34 10.95 -2.81 -7.09
C PRO A 34 12.46 -2.58 -7.29
N ASN A 35 13.35 -3.45 -6.82
CA ASN A 35 13.14 -4.78 -6.23
C ASN A 35 12.91 -4.77 -4.70
N MET A 36 12.64 -3.61 -4.09
CA MET A 36 12.45 -3.48 -2.64
C MET A 36 10.97 -3.46 -2.23
N LEU A 37 10.04 -3.45 -3.19
CA LEU A 37 8.61 -3.59 -2.94
C LEU A 37 8.29 -5.06 -2.62
N MET A 38 7.85 -5.35 -1.40
CA MET A 38 7.73 -6.71 -0.86
C MET A 38 6.27 -7.22 -0.74
N PHE A 39 5.33 -6.61 -1.45
CA PHE A 39 3.95 -7.08 -1.56
C PHE A 39 3.33 -6.57 -2.85
N ASP A 40 2.42 -7.37 -3.42
CA ASP A 40 1.70 -7.07 -4.66
C ASP A 40 0.42 -6.30 -4.43
N ARG A 41 -0.21 -6.47 -3.26
CA ARG A 41 -1.51 -5.88 -2.97
C ARG A 41 -1.76 -5.74 -1.48
N ILE A 42 -2.56 -4.74 -1.13
CA ILE A 42 -3.20 -4.61 0.18
C ILE A 42 -4.64 -5.05 0.02
N THR A 43 -5.02 -6.16 0.63
CA THR A 43 -6.40 -6.69 0.56
C THR A 43 -7.30 -6.09 1.62
N HIS A 44 -6.73 -5.56 2.71
CA HIS A 44 -7.47 -4.89 3.77
C HIS A 44 -6.60 -3.86 4.51
N ILE A 45 -7.13 -2.66 4.72
CA ILE A 45 -6.60 -1.65 5.65
C ILE A 45 -7.78 -0.95 6.34
N ASP A 46 -7.72 -0.86 7.67
CA ASP A 46 -8.74 -0.25 8.50
C ASP A 46 -8.09 0.40 9.73
N ASP A 47 -8.68 1.49 10.23
CA ASP A 47 -8.20 2.18 11.44
C ASP A 47 -8.75 1.56 12.74
N THR A 48 -9.63 0.58 12.60
CA THR A 48 -10.16 -0.29 13.66
C THR A 48 -9.70 -1.75 13.48
N GLY A 49 -9.99 -2.61 14.45
CA GLY A 49 -9.59 -4.02 14.39
C GLY A 49 -8.13 -4.29 14.77
N GLY A 50 -7.60 -5.43 14.34
CA GLY A 50 -6.30 -5.93 14.77
C GLY A 50 -6.27 -6.43 16.20
N LYS A 51 -5.13 -7.04 16.59
CA LYS A 51 -4.91 -7.64 17.92
C LYS A 51 -5.18 -6.68 19.09
N PHE A 52 -5.02 -5.38 18.86
CA PHE A 52 -5.15 -4.35 19.89
C PHE A 52 -6.29 -3.36 19.63
N SER A 53 -7.16 -3.62 18.63
CA SER A 53 -8.29 -2.73 18.30
C SER A 53 -7.86 -1.30 17.93
N LYS A 54 -6.73 -1.15 17.23
CA LYS A 54 -6.12 0.14 16.84
C LYS A 54 -5.74 0.21 15.36
N GLY A 55 -6.36 -0.65 14.55
CA GLY A 55 -6.10 -0.76 13.12
C GLY A 55 -5.38 -2.05 12.75
N GLU A 56 -5.56 -2.46 11.50
CA GLU A 56 -4.86 -3.59 10.89
C GLU A 56 -4.62 -3.37 9.39
N ILE A 57 -3.61 -4.06 8.86
CA ILE A 57 -3.32 -4.13 7.43
C ILE A 57 -3.08 -5.59 7.08
N ARG A 58 -3.68 -6.05 5.98
CA ARG A 58 -3.43 -7.36 5.35
C ARG A 58 -2.93 -7.13 3.93
N ALA A 59 -1.78 -7.71 3.62
CA ALA A 59 -1.12 -7.61 2.32
C ALA A 59 -0.64 -8.98 1.87
N GLU A 60 -0.49 -9.14 0.56
CA GLU A 60 -0.10 -10.40 -0.08
C GLU A 60 1.06 -10.16 -1.05
N LEU A 61 1.94 -11.15 -1.16
CA LEU A 61 3.02 -11.23 -2.14
C LEU A 61 2.87 -12.58 -2.86
N ASP A 62 2.76 -12.54 -4.18
CA ASP A 62 2.77 -13.71 -5.04
C ASP A 62 4.20 -14.22 -5.18
N ILE A 63 4.40 -15.50 -4.86
CA ILE A 63 5.72 -16.15 -4.91
C ILE A 63 5.83 -16.93 -6.20
N GLU A 64 6.68 -16.45 -7.11
CA GLU A 64 7.00 -17.10 -8.37
C GLU A 64 8.48 -17.47 -8.43
N PRO A 65 8.87 -18.62 -9.02
CA PRO A 65 10.27 -19.07 -9.08
C PRO A 65 11.25 -18.12 -9.81
N GLY A 66 10.75 -17.06 -10.47
CA GLY A 66 11.52 -16.10 -11.24
C GLY A 66 11.49 -14.66 -10.71
N LEU A 67 10.95 -14.44 -9.50
CA LEU A 67 10.99 -13.15 -8.82
C LEU A 67 12.41 -12.84 -8.29
#